data_AF-A0A2D8LF39-F1
#
_entry.id   AF-A0A2D8LF39-F1
#
_cell.length_a   1.000
_cell.length_b   1.000
_cell.length_c   1.000
_cell.angle_alpha   90.00
_cell.angle_beta   90.00
_cell.angle_gamma   90.00
#
_symmetry.space_group_name_H-M   'P 1'
#
loop_
_entity.id
_entity.type
_entity.pdbx_description
1 polymer ?
#
loop_
_entity_poly.entity_id
_entity_poly.type
_entity_poly.pdbx_seq_one_letter_code
_entity_poly.pdbx_strand_id
1 'polypeptide(L)'
;LIFDDDDQISSLFKLAPKIGIPKNNTEFLIPPQTINNFLRYDANNDSYSMRLQFGLLKTNDFESILNAFDILSKDVKIFENYGENLVDYGITGSPFIREAQTSAATDSLRQSIPVAAVGALILLLLATRSFYYSFVTVFPLLLIVSWLYALMYLLGFGLNFVTATIGAVSIGVGLDFSIHMTERFRQEININDDPNIAISISLKGTGLALIGAGVSSIAGFIILGFAPMPLFSTYGILSAAMISFALIASISVVPSLLLIVIDIKKKLKFK
;
A
#
# COMPACT_ATOMS: atom_id res chain seq x y z
N LEU A 1 43.49 -11.18 28.16
CA LEU A 1 43.50 -12.47 27.43
C LEU A 1 44.26 -12.21 26.14
N ILE A 2 45.49 -12.70 26.04
CA ILE A 2 46.22 -12.75 24.76
C ILE A 2 45.85 -14.13 24.21
N PHE A 3 45.20 -14.15 23.05
CA PHE A 3 44.84 -15.38 22.36
C PHE A 3 45.93 -15.61 21.31
N ASP A 4 46.68 -16.71 21.45
CA ASP A 4 47.85 -16.99 20.61
C ASP A 4 47.58 -18.08 19.56
N ASP A 5 46.39 -18.68 19.57
CA ASP A 5 46.03 -19.83 18.72
C ASP A 5 44.60 -19.71 18.15
N ASP A 6 44.41 -20.15 16.91
CA ASP A 6 43.16 -20.05 16.16
C ASP A 6 42.04 -20.86 16.84
N ASP A 7 42.37 -21.98 17.49
CA ASP A 7 41.41 -22.80 18.25
C ASP A 7 40.90 -22.07 19.49
N GLN A 8 41.73 -21.26 20.13
CA GLN A 8 41.33 -20.45 21.28
C GLN A 8 40.38 -19.33 20.86
N ILE A 9 40.65 -18.72 19.70
CA ILE A 9 39.78 -17.71 19.11
C ILE A 9 38.43 -18.35 18.74
N SER A 10 38.43 -19.46 18.00
CA SER A 10 37.20 -20.17 17.63
C SER A 10 36.35 -20.55 18.85
N SER A 11 37.00 -21.08 19.90
CA SER A 11 36.35 -21.43 21.17
C SER A 11 35.75 -20.20 21.86
N LEU A 12 36.44 -19.06 21.84
CA LEU A 12 35.93 -17.80 22.37
C LEU A 12 34.66 -17.37 21.61
N PHE A 13 34.67 -17.39 20.28
CA PHE A 13 33.51 -17.02 19.47
C PHE A 13 32.30 -17.94 19.70
N LYS A 14 32.51 -19.23 20.04
CA LYS A 14 31.45 -20.18 20.40
C LYS A 14 30.93 -20.01 21.83
N LEU A 15 31.81 -19.68 22.78
CA LEU A 15 31.48 -19.61 24.22
C LEU A 15 31.02 -18.22 24.66
N ALA A 16 31.64 -17.15 24.19
CA ALA A 16 31.35 -15.78 24.63
C ALA A 16 29.85 -15.40 24.50
N PRO A 17 29.12 -15.76 23.42
CA PRO A 17 27.67 -15.50 23.34
C PRO A 17 26.84 -16.24 24.40
N LYS A 18 27.37 -17.35 24.96
CA LYS A 18 26.70 -18.17 25.99
C LYS A 18 27.03 -17.70 27.40
N ILE A 19 28.30 -17.43 27.68
CA ILE A 19 28.79 -17.18 29.05
C ILE A 19 29.23 -15.74 29.31
N GLY A 20 29.28 -14.88 28.29
CA GLY A 20 29.80 -13.51 28.42
C GLY A 20 31.32 -13.48 28.54
N ILE A 21 31.88 -12.29 28.78
CA ILE A 21 33.29 -12.13 29.16
C ILE A 21 33.32 -11.85 30.66
N PRO A 22 33.69 -12.83 31.51
CA PRO A 22 33.76 -12.63 32.94
C PRO A 22 34.91 -11.69 33.30
N LYS A 23 34.67 -10.78 34.25
CA LYS A 23 35.71 -10.03 34.95
C LYS A 23 36.27 -10.89 36.08
N ASN A 24 35.37 -11.39 36.92
CA ASN A 24 35.58 -12.27 38.07
C ASN A 24 34.43 -13.30 38.13
N ASN A 25 34.42 -14.19 39.13
CA ASN A 25 33.38 -15.23 39.28
C ASN A 25 31.93 -14.72 39.43
N THR A 26 31.74 -13.43 39.75
CA THR A 26 30.43 -12.81 40.01
C THR A 26 30.14 -11.60 39.12
N GLU A 27 31.12 -11.10 38.36
CA GLU A 27 30.99 -9.89 37.54
C GLU A 27 31.40 -10.17 36.10
N PHE A 28 30.67 -9.61 35.15
CA PHE A 28 31.01 -9.66 33.73
C PHE A 28 31.63 -8.34 33.27
N LEU A 29 32.72 -8.39 32.50
CA LEU A 29 33.18 -7.27 31.70
C LEU A 29 32.18 -6.95 30.59
N ILE A 30 31.68 -8.00 29.92
CA ILE A 30 30.63 -7.89 28.91
C ILE A 30 29.60 -9.02 29.12
N PRO A 31 28.34 -8.70 29.43
CA PRO A 31 27.29 -9.70 29.59
C PRO A 31 27.03 -10.48 28.29
N PRO A 32 26.61 -11.77 28.37
CA PRO A 32 26.30 -12.57 27.17
C PRO A 32 25.22 -11.92 26.28
N GLN A 33 24.26 -11.20 26.86
CA GLN A 33 23.21 -10.48 26.12
C GLN A 33 23.80 -9.38 25.23
N THR A 34 24.79 -8.64 25.75
CA THR A 34 25.49 -7.60 25.00
C THR A 34 26.27 -8.22 23.84
N ILE A 35 26.90 -9.38 24.04
CA ILE A 35 27.62 -10.09 22.98
C ILE A 35 26.66 -10.58 21.91
N ASN A 36 25.52 -11.17 22.30
CA ASN A 36 24.49 -11.65 21.36
C ASN A 36 23.88 -10.55 20.48
N ASN A 37 24.01 -9.27 20.85
CA ASN A 37 23.61 -8.16 19.98
C ASN A 37 24.56 -7.97 18.79
N PHE A 38 25.82 -8.38 18.91
CA PHE A 38 26.85 -8.21 17.89
C PHE A 38 27.29 -9.52 17.25
N LEU A 39 27.37 -10.60 18.01
CA LEU A 39 27.85 -11.90 17.56
C LEU A 39 26.89 -12.98 18.08
N ARG A 40 26.30 -13.72 17.15
CA ARG A 40 25.46 -14.87 17.48
C ARG A 40 26.02 -16.10 16.76
N TYR A 41 26.13 -17.17 17.51
CA TYR A 41 26.53 -18.49 17.03
C TYR A 41 25.30 -19.40 16.96
N ASP A 42 25.04 -19.97 15.79
CA ASP A 42 24.01 -20.99 15.59
C ASP A 42 24.66 -22.38 15.62
N ALA A 43 24.40 -23.13 16.69
CA ALA A 43 24.95 -24.45 16.90
C ALA A 43 24.41 -25.52 15.94
N ASN A 44 23.23 -25.28 15.31
CA ASN A 44 22.64 -26.26 14.40
C ASN A 44 23.34 -26.28 13.04
N ASN A 45 23.72 -25.10 12.55
CA ASN A 45 24.37 -24.92 11.24
C ASN A 45 25.88 -24.63 11.36
N ASP A 46 26.45 -24.70 12.56
CA ASP A 46 27.83 -24.28 12.90
C ASP A 46 28.21 -22.94 12.25
N SER A 47 27.31 -21.96 12.32
CA SER A 47 27.44 -20.69 11.61
C SER A 47 27.47 -19.51 12.56
N TYR A 48 28.19 -18.46 12.17
CA TYR A 48 28.28 -17.22 12.92
C TYR A 48 27.54 -16.12 12.18
N SER A 49 26.84 -15.27 12.92
CA SER A 49 26.26 -14.04 12.40
C SER A 49 26.78 -12.87 13.22
N MET A 50 27.22 -11.83 12.52
CA MET A 50 27.68 -10.59 13.13
C MET A 50 26.74 -9.45 12.74
N ARG A 51 26.36 -8.63 13.71
CA ARG A 51 25.54 -7.43 13.52
C ARG A 51 26.29 -6.21 14.02
N LEU A 52 26.48 -5.24 13.13
CA LEU A 52 26.94 -3.91 13.48
C LEU A 52 25.74 -2.97 13.54
N GLN A 53 25.59 -2.23 14.63
CA GLN A 53 24.48 -1.31 14.84
C GLN A 53 25.00 0.11 15.03
N PHE A 54 24.42 1.05 14.30
CA PHE A 54 24.65 2.48 14.44
C PHE A 54 23.31 3.22 14.47
N GLY A 55 23.30 4.38 15.14
CA GLY A 55 22.14 5.25 15.18
C GLY A 55 22.11 6.17 13.96
N LEU A 56 20.96 6.26 13.30
CA LEU A 56 20.72 7.24 12.25
C LEU A 56 19.95 8.43 12.83
N LEU A 57 20.46 9.64 12.58
CA LEU A 57 19.75 10.88 12.87
C LEU A 57 18.79 11.22 11.72
N LYS A 58 17.76 12.02 12.00
CA LYS A 58 16.77 12.48 10.98
C LYS A 58 16.09 11.35 10.20
N THR A 59 15.69 10.28 10.87
CA THR A 59 14.92 9.17 10.25
C THR A 59 13.49 9.55 9.85
N ASN A 60 13.09 10.80 10.06
CA ASN A 60 11.87 11.40 9.53
C ASN A 60 12.07 12.05 8.15
N ASP A 61 13.31 12.25 7.71
CA ASP A 61 13.64 12.81 6.40
C ASP A 61 13.99 11.69 5.41
N PHE A 62 13.26 11.64 4.30
CA PHE A 62 13.36 10.58 3.31
C PHE A 62 14.69 10.61 2.56
N GLU A 63 15.17 11.80 2.22
CA GLU A 63 16.42 11.99 1.50
C GLU A 63 17.62 11.57 2.37
N SER A 64 17.60 11.91 3.65
CA SER A 64 18.60 11.46 4.62
C SER A 64 18.68 9.93 4.72
N ILE A 65 17.54 9.22 4.69
CA ILE A 65 17.53 7.74 4.74
C ILE A 65 18.11 7.16 3.46
N LEU A 66 17.73 7.67 2.28
CA LEU A 66 18.23 7.18 1.00
C LEU A 66 19.74 7.40 0.87
N ASN A 67 20.24 8.57 1.24
CA ASN A 67 21.67 8.86 1.23
C ASN A 67 22.44 7.94 2.18
N ALA A 68 21.92 7.73 3.39
CA ALA A 68 22.52 6.79 4.34
C ALA A 68 22.53 5.36 3.76
N PHE A 69 21.43 4.92 3.16
CA PHE A 69 21.32 3.60 2.56
C PHE A 69 22.32 3.42 1.40
N ASP A 70 22.45 4.40 0.50
CA ASP A 70 23.37 4.34 -0.64
C ASP A 70 24.83 4.31 -0.19
N ILE A 71 25.21 5.13 0.79
CA ILE A 71 26.57 5.13 1.37
C ILE A 71 26.86 3.77 1.99
N LEU A 72 25.99 3.29 2.88
CA LEU A 72 26.19 2.02 3.57
C LEU A 72 26.20 0.85 2.58
N SER A 73 25.35 0.89 1.56
CA SER A 73 25.26 -0.15 0.52
C SER A 73 26.56 -0.25 -0.26
N LYS A 74 27.26 0.86 -0.47
CA LYS A 74 28.60 0.86 -1.07
C LYS A 74 29.64 0.30 -0.11
N ASP A 75 29.57 0.66 1.17
CA ASP A 75 30.54 0.20 2.18
C ASP A 75 30.47 -1.31 2.41
N VAL A 76 29.28 -1.91 2.36
CA VAL A 76 29.12 -3.36 2.56
C VAL A 76 29.48 -4.20 1.33
N LYS A 77 29.59 -3.61 0.12
CA LYS A 77 29.99 -4.37 -1.08
C LYS A 77 31.37 -5.00 -0.99
N ILE A 78 32.24 -4.50 -0.12
CA ILE A 78 33.54 -5.13 0.15
C ILE A 78 33.40 -6.59 0.56
N PHE A 79 32.25 -6.96 1.14
CA PHE A 79 31.94 -8.31 1.60
C PHE A 79 31.64 -9.29 0.46
N GLU A 80 31.30 -8.84 -0.76
CA GLU A 80 31.15 -9.72 -1.94
C GLU A 80 32.42 -10.50 -2.25
N ASN A 81 33.59 -9.89 -1.98
CA ASN A 81 34.88 -10.49 -2.27
C ASN A 81 35.26 -11.64 -1.31
N TYR A 82 34.49 -11.88 -0.25
CA TYR A 82 34.77 -12.92 0.73
C TYR A 82 34.18 -14.30 0.37
N GLY A 83 33.42 -14.39 -0.74
CA GLY A 83 33.07 -15.66 -1.40
C GLY A 83 32.45 -16.70 -0.48
N GLU A 84 32.98 -17.94 -0.51
CA GLU A 84 32.47 -19.10 0.24
C GLU A 84 32.54 -18.95 1.77
N ASN A 85 33.34 -18.01 2.29
CA ASN A 85 33.49 -17.79 3.74
C ASN A 85 32.38 -16.90 4.32
N LEU A 86 31.59 -16.24 3.48
CA LEU A 86 30.50 -15.36 3.89
C LEU A 86 29.22 -15.73 3.16
N VAL A 87 28.29 -16.35 3.89
CA VAL A 87 27.03 -16.85 3.32
C VAL A 87 26.10 -15.72 2.89
N ASP A 88 26.00 -14.65 3.69
CA ASP A 88 25.11 -13.52 3.43
C ASP A 88 25.62 -12.25 4.13
N TYR A 89 25.29 -11.10 3.56
CA TYR A 89 25.56 -9.80 4.13
C TYR A 89 24.50 -8.80 3.65
N GLY A 90 24.22 -7.78 4.46
CA GLY A 90 23.26 -6.78 4.05
C GLY A 90 23.00 -5.72 5.12
N ILE A 91 22.18 -4.76 4.73
CA ILE A 91 21.76 -3.66 5.59
C ILE A 91 20.30 -3.88 5.97
N THR A 92 20.00 -3.72 7.25
CA THR A 92 18.64 -3.80 7.76
C THR A 92 18.42 -2.74 8.84
N GLY A 93 17.17 -2.53 9.21
CA GLY A 93 16.78 -1.54 10.19
C GLY A 93 15.44 -0.92 9.85
N SER A 94 14.71 -0.48 10.88
CA SER A 94 13.38 0.08 10.69
C SER A 94 13.30 1.28 9.72
N PRO A 95 14.30 2.19 9.61
CA PRO A 95 14.23 3.28 8.64
C PRO A 95 14.29 2.79 7.19
N PHE A 96 15.21 1.88 6.89
CA PHE A 96 15.38 1.32 5.54
C PHE A 96 14.21 0.43 5.13
N ILE A 97 13.73 -0.43 6.04
CA ILE A 97 12.55 -1.27 5.76
C ILE A 97 11.30 -0.41 5.51
N ARG A 98 11.08 0.62 6.32
CA ARG A 98 9.94 1.54 6.12
C ARG A 98 10.04 2.29 4.80
N GLU A 99 11.23 2.78 4.46
CA GLU A 99 11.51 3.45 3.19
C GLU A 99 11.21 2.50 2.03
N ALA A 100 11.82 1.31 2.02
CA ALA A 100 11.64 0.33 0.95
C ALA A 100 10.17 -0.06 0.78
N GLN A 101 9.43 -0.22 1.89
CA GLN A 101 7.99 -0.49 1.86
C GLN A 101 7.18 0.68 1.27
N THR A 102 7.46 1.92 1.69
CA THR A 102 6.76 3.10 1.17
C THR A 102 7.09 3.36 -0.30
N SER A 103 8.35 3.15 -0.69
CA SER A 103 8.82 3.29 -2.07
C SER A 103 8.18 2.25 -2.98
N ALA A 104 8.25 0.97 -2.62
CA ALA A 104 7.60 -0.12 -3.36
C ALA A 104 6.09 0.07 -3.47
N ALA A 105 5.44 0.57 -2.42
CA ALA A 105 4.02 0.88 -2.41
C ALA A 105 3.68 2.05 -3.36
N THR A 106 4.50 3.10 -3.37
CA THR A 106 4.35 4.25 -4.26
C THR A 106 4.52 3.85 -5.72
N ASP A 107 5.54 3.03 -6.03
CA ASP A 107 5.78 2.55 -7.37
C ASP A 107 4.67 1.59 -7.84
N SER A 108 4.18 0.73 -6.95
CA SER A 108 3.03 -0.14 -7.22
C SER A 108 1.77 0.67 -7.55
N LEU A 109 1.51 1.79 -6.86
CA LEU A 109 0.40 2.70 -7.20
C LEU A 109 0.60 3.38 -8.55
N ARG A 110 1.81 3.90 -8.80
CA ARG A 110 2.15 4.56 -10.07
C ARG A 110 1.96 3.63 -11.27
N GLN A 111 2.25 2.35 -11.11
CA GLN A 111 2.05 1.34 -12.15
C GLN A 111 0.60 0.84 -12.21
N SER A 112 -0.03 0.56 -11.06
CA SER A 112 -1.36 -0.07 -11.02
C SER A 112 -2.49 0.87 -11.44
N ILE A 113 -2.44 2.16 -11.09
CA ILE A 113 -3.46 3.15 -11.50
C ILE A 113 -3.67 3.19 -13.03
N PRO A 114 -2.63 3.45 -13.85
CA PRO A 114 -2.80 3.51 -15.30
C PRO A 114 -3.17 2.15 -15.89
N VAL A 115 -2.58 1.05 -15.39
CA VAL A 115 -2.92 -0.31 -15.86
C VAL A 115 -4.38 -0.63 -15.58
N ALA A 116 -4.88 -0.34 -14.38
CA ALA A 116 -6.27 -0.55 -14.00
C ALA A 116 -7.22 0.35 -14.81
N ALA A 117 -6.90 1.63 -14.98
CA ALA A 117 -7.72 2.57 -15.74
C ALA A 117 -7.82 2.17 -17.22
N VAL A 118 -6.69 1.82 -17.86
CA VAL A 118 -6.67 1.37 -19.25
C VAL A 118 -7.36 0.01 -19.40
N GLY A 119 -7.08 -0.94 -18.50
CA GLY A 119 -7.74 -2.25 -18.50
C GLY A 119 -9.26 -2.13 -18.35
N ALA A 120 -9.72 -1.33 -17.38
CA ALA A 120 -11.14 -1.04 -17.18
C ALA A 120 -11.75 -0.35 -18.41
N LEU A 121 -11.08 0.63 -19.00
CA LEU A 121 -11.55 1.32 -20.19
C LEU A 121 -11.68 0.36 -21.38
N ILE A 122 -10.72 -0.54 -21.61
CA ILE A 122 -10.79 -1.56 -22.66
C ILE A 122 -11.97 -2.51 -22.41
N LEU A 123 -12.09 -3.07 -21.21
CA LEU A 123 -13.19 -3.98 -20.86
C LEU A 123 -14.55 -3.30 -21.05
N LEU A 124 -14.69 -2.06 -20.60
CA LEU A 124 -15.91 -1.28 -20.78
C LEU A 124 -16.14 -0.89 -22.23
N LEU A 125 -15.09 -0.63 -23.01
CA LEU A 125 -15.23 -0.38 -24.44
C LEU A 125 -15.79 -1.62 -25.16
N LEU A 126 -15.33 -2.81 -24.79
CA LEU A 126 -15.85 -4.07 -25.33
C LEU A 126 -17.30 -4.33 -24.88
N ALA A 127 -17.60 -4.11 -23.60
CA ALA A 127 -18.93 -4.35 -23.03
C ALA A 127 -19.97 -3.32 -23.53
N THR A 128 -19.62 -2.04 -23.53
CA THR A 128 -20.54 -0.96 -23.88
C THR A 128 -20.55 -0.60 -25.36
N ARG A 129 -19.52 -1.01 -26.11
CA ARG A 129 -19.27 -0.65 -27.52
C ARG A 129 -19.33 0.86 -27.77
N SER A 130 -18.99 1.67 -26.77
CA SER A 130 -19.13 3.12 -26.83
C SER A 130 -18.10 3.82 -25.96
N PHE A 131 -17.11 4.44 -26.62
CA PHE A 131 -16.04 5.19 -25.96
C PHE A 131 -16.54 6.21 -24.92
N TYR A 132 -17.60 6.95 -25.23
CA TYR A 132 -18.15 7.95 -24.30
C TYR A 132 -18.71 7.34 -23.00
N TYR A 133 -19.33 6.16 -23.07
CA TYR A 133 -19.84 5.49 -21.87
C TYR A 133 -18.69 4.94 -21.06
N SER A 134 -17.74 4.24 -21.69
CA SER A 134 -16.54 3.72 -21.02
C SER A 134 -15.76 4.82 -20.30
N PHE A 135 -15.52 5.95 -20.97
CA PHE A 135 -14.76 7.06 -20.40
C PHE A 135 -15.48 7.67 -19.19
N VAL A 136 -16.79 7.91 -19.29
CA VAL A 136 -17.58 8.46 -18.17
C VAL A 136 -17.67 7.51 -16.99
N THR A 137 -17.67 6.20 -17.22
CA THR A 137 -17.65 5.22 -16.12
C THR A 137 -16.32 5.22 -15.38
N VAL A 138 -15.19 5.42 -16.09
CA VAL A 138 -13.84 5.40 -15.51
C VAL A 138 -13.46 6.76 -14.89
N PHE A 139 -13.98 7.87 -15.42
CA PHE A 139 -13.59 9.22 -14.99
C PHE A 139 -13.76 9.51 -13.48
N PRO A 140 -14.88 9.12 -12.82
CA PRO A 140 -15.06 9.32 -11.37
C PRO A 140 -13.97 8.67 -10.50
N LEU A 141 -13.22 7.68 -11.02
CA LEU A 141 -12.11 7.07 -10.29
C LEU A 141 -11.06 8.09 -9.87
N LEU A 142 -10.70 9.01 -10.77
CA LEU A 142 -9.72 10.05 -10.47
C LEU A 142 -10.19 10.94 -9.32
N LEU A 143 -11.50 11.21 -9.27
CA LEU A 143 -12.11 12.00 -8.22
C LEU A 143 -12.09 11.27 -6.87
N ILE A 144 -12.47 9.98 -6.86
CA ILE A 144 -12.48 9.15 -5.64
C ILE A 144 -11.08 9.02 -5.05
N VAL A 145 -10.09 8.71 -5.89
CA VAL A 145 -8.69 8.60 -5.49
C VAL A 145 -8.17 9.95 -4.96
N SER A 146 -8.50 11.05 -5.64
CA SER A 146 -8.13 12.40 -5.19
C SER A 146 -8.77 12.75 -3.85
N TRP A 147 -10.04 12.43 -3.63
CA TRP A 147 -10.73 12.67 -2.36
C TRP A 147 -10.15 11.83 -1.22
N LEU A 148 -9.81 10.57 -1.47
CA LEU A 148 -9.17 9.70 -0.49
C LEU A 148 -7.82 10.26 -0.03
N TYR A 149 -6.94 10.62 -0.96
CA TYR A 149 -5.63 11.17 -0.62
C TYR A 149 -5.72 12.58 -0.03
N ALA A 150 -6.68 13.40 -0.46
CA ALA A 150 -6.94 14.69 0.17
C ALA A 150 -7.40 14.51 1.62
N LEU A 151 -8.29 13.56 1.90
CA LEU A 151 -8.71 13.24 3.26
C LEU A 151 -7.54 12.73 4.11
N MET A 152 -6.69 11.86 3.55
CA MET A 152 -5.49 11.39 4.24
C MET A 152 -4.57 12.54 4.64
N TYR A 153 -4.33 13.48 3.72
CA TYR A 153 -3.54 14.68 3.99
C TYR A 153 -4.16 15.53 5.12
N LEU A 154 -5.48 15.76 5.08
CA LEU A 154 -6.20 16.53 6.09
C LEU A 154 -6.18 15.87 7.48
N LEU A 155 -6.28 14.55 7.55
CA LEU A 155 -6.27 13.79 8.79
C LEU A 155 -4.85 13.45 9.28
N GLY A 156 -3.80 13.83 8.54
CA GLY A 156 -2.42 13.57 8.89
C GLY A 156 -1.97 12.11 8.69
N PHE A 157 -2.69 11.33 7.88
CA PHE A 157 -2.27 9.98 7.53
C PHE A 157 -1.12 10.03 6.51
N GLY A 158 -0.01 9.37 6.85
CA GLY A 158 1.13 9.22 5.96
C GLY A 158 0.88 8.19 4.84
N LEU A 159 1.55 8.39 3.70
CA LEU A 159 1.64 7.35 2.68
C LEU A 159 2.54 6.22 3.17
N ASN A 160 2.02 5.00 3.17
CA ASN A 160 2.74 3.78 3.51
C ASN A 160 2.11 2.60 2.76
N PHE A 161 2.64 1.40 2.94
CA PHE A 161 2.13 0.20 2.30
C PHE A 161 0.62 -0.05 2.52
N VAL A 162 0.11 0.29 3.70
CA VAL A 162 -1.30 0.08 4.09
C VAL A 162 -2.19 1.05 3.34
N THR A 163 -1.87 2.34 3.42
CA THR A 163 -2.66 3.39 2.76
C THR A 163 -2.55 3.31 1.24
N ALA A 164 -1.44 2.79 0.72
CA ALA A 164 -1.31 2.47 -0.70
C ALA A 164 -2.20 1.30 -1.13
N THR A 165 -2.30 0.25 -0.31
CA THR A 165 -3.23 -0.87 -0.59
C THR A 165 -4.67 -0.37 -0.64
N ILE A 166 -5.07 0.53 0.28
CA ILE A 166 -6.39 1.14 0.28
C ILE A 166 -6.60 2.00 -0.98
N GLY A 167 -5.59 2.76 -1.39
CA GLY A 167 -5.60 3.48 -2.66
C GLY A 167 -5.83 2.56 -3.87
N ALA A 168 -5.16 1.42 -3.94
CA ALA A 168 -5.37 0.44 -5.02
C ALA A 168 -6.79 -0.17 -4.97
N VAL A 169 -7.29 -0.55 -3.79
CA VAL A 169 -8.65 -1.08 -3.59
C VAL A 169 -9.72 -0.05 -3.97
N SER A 170 -9.46 1.24 -3.72
CA SER A 170 -10.40 2.32 -4.06
C SER A 170 -10.77 2.39 -5.54
N ILE A 171 -9.81 2.02 -6.40
CA ILE A 171 -10.01 2.00 -7.84
C ILE A 171 -11.03 0.92 -8.20
N GLY A 172 -10.89 -0.28 -7.64
CA GLY A 172 -11.83 -1.38 -7.87
C GLY A 172 -13.24 -1.06 -7.37
N VAL A 173 -13.34 -0.63 -6.11
CA VAL A 173 -14.65 -0.31 -5.49
C VAL A 173 -15.34 0.86 -6.21
N GLY A 174 -14.60 1.92 -6.55
CA GLY A 174 -15.12 3.06 -7.29
C GLY A 174 -15.59 2.67 -8.70
N LEU A 175 -14.89 1.75 -9.34
CA LEU A 175 -15.22 1.27 -10.67
C LEU A 175 -16.51 0.44 -10.64
N ASP A 176 -16.63 -0.49 -9.68
CA ASP A 176 -17.80 -1.37 -9.56
C ASP A 176 -19.10 -0.56 -9.43
N PHE A 177 -19.11 0.44 -8.54
CA PHE A 177 -20.30 1.28 -8.35
C PHE A 177 -20.62 2.10 -9.61
N SER A 178 -19.58 2.62 -10.28
CA SER A 178 -19.75 3.39 -11.52
C SER A 178 -20.26 2.52 -12.67
N ILE A 179 -19.79 1.28 -12.78
CA ILE A 179 -20.22 0.30 -13.79
C ILE A 179 -21.69 -0.05 -13.58
N HIS A 180 -22.08 -0.43 -12.36
CA HIS A 180 -23.48 -0.78 -12.07
C HIS A 180 -24.44 0.35 -12.42
N MET A 181 -24.11 1.59 -12.02
CA MET A 181 -24.94 2.74 -12.32
C MET A 181 -24.99 3.06 -13.83
N THR A 182 -23.84 3.00 -14.51
CA THR A 182 -23.77 3.26 -15.95
C THR A 182 -24.55 2.22 -16.74
N GLU A 183 -24.40 0.94 -16.40
CA GLU A 183 -25.06 -0.13 -17.13
C GLU A 183 -26.57 -0.11 -16.93
N ARG A 184 -27.04 0.17 -15.69
CA ARG A 184 -28.47 0.35 -15.47
C ARG A 184 -29.03 1.50 -16.29
N PHE A 185 -28.33 2.63 -16.31
CA PHE A 185 -28.73 3.77 -17.13
C PHE A 185 -28.78 3.42 -18.63
N ARG A 186 -27.79 2.68 -19.13
CA ARG A 186 -27.77 2.22 -20.52
C ARG A 186 -28.93 1.30 -20.87
N GLN A 187 -29.36 0.45 -19.94
CA GLN A 187 -30.54 -0.38 -20.12
C GLN A 187 -31.80 0.48 -20.20
N GLU A 188 -31.96 1.42 -19.26
CA GLU A 188 -33.15 2.26 -19.19
C GLU A 188 -33.27 3.25 -20.35
N ILE A 189 -32.17 3.81 -20.86
CA ILE A 189 -32.21 4.72 -22.02
C ILE A 189 -32.51 4.01 -23.34
N ASN A 190 -32.24 2.71 -23.42
CA ASN A 190 -32.62 1.92 -24.60
C ASN A 190 -34.12 1.56 -24.59
N ILE A 191 -34.77 1.65 -23.42
CA ILE A 191 -36.20 1.40 -23.24
C ILE A 191 -37.00 2.71 -23.27
N ASN A 192 -36.44 3.78 -22.69
CA ASN A 192 -37.06 5.08 -22.56
C ASN A 192 -36.25 6.14 -23.32
N ASP A 193 -36.89 6.90 -24.22
CA ASP A 193 -36.21 7.94 -25.02
C ASP A 193 -35.83 9.21 -24.24
N ASP A 194 -36.31 9.36 -23.00
CA ASP A 194 -35.99 10.50 -22.12
C ASP A 194 -34.85 10.17 -21.14
N PRO A 195 -33.69 10.84 -21.25
CA PRO A 195 -32.57 10.69 -20.32
C PRO A 195 -32.91 10.91 -18.85
N ASN A 196 -33.81 11.84 -18.55
CA ASN A 196 -34.15 12.16 -17.17
C ASN A 196 -34.96 11.03 -16.54
N ILE A 197 -35.87 10.43 -17.32
CA ILE A 197 -36.64 9.26 -16.90
C ILE A 197 -35.69 8.07 -16.69
N ALA A 198 -34.79 7.82 -17.63
CA ALA A 198 -33.83 6.71 -17.52
C ALA A 198 -32.93 6.83 -16.28
N ILE A 199 -32.43 8.03 -15.95
CA ILE A 199 -31.68 8.26 -14.70
C ILE A 199 -32.57 8.05 -13.48
N SER A 200 -33.79 8.58 -13.47
CA SER A 200 -34.69 8.46 -12.33
C SER A 200 -34.97 6.98 -12.00
N ILE A 201 -35.25 6.15 -13.01
CA ILE A 201 -35.47 4.72 -12.84
C ILE A 201 -34.18 4.04 -12.35
N SER A 202 -33.03 4.39 -12.94
CA SER A 202 -31.74 3.81 -12.56
C SER A 202 -31.36 4.12 -11.10
N LEU A 203 -31.61 5.35 -10.64
CA LEU A 203 -31.37 5.76 -9.25
C LEU A 203 -32.32 5.07 -8.27
N LYS A 204 -33.59 4.94 -8.62
CA LYS A 204 -34.59 4.24 -7.79
C LYS A 204 -34.35 2.73 -7.71
N GLY A 205 -33.81 2.12 -8.76
CA GLY A 205 -33.46 0.70 -8.76
C GLY A 205 -32.05 0.46 -8.24
N THR A 206 -31.07 0.55 -9.14
CA THR A 206 -29.67 0.26 -8.86
C THR A 206 -29.05 1.25 -7.88
N GLY A 207 -29.41 2.53 -7.92
CA GLY A 207 -28.92 3.52 -6.95
C GLY A 207 -29.27 3.14 -5.50
N LEU A 208 -30.53 2.77 -5.22
CA LEU A 208 -30.92 2.29 -3.89
C LEU A 208 -30.19 1.00 -3.48
N ALA A 209 -29.99 0.07 -4.41
CA ALA A 209 -29.22 -1.15 -4.15
C ALA A 209 -27.75 -0.84 -3.80
N LEU A 210 -27.13 0.10 -4.52
CA LEU A 210 -25.78 0.59 -4.23
C LEU A 210 -25.68 1.28 -2.87
N ILE A 211 -26.69 2.07 -2.46
CA ILE A 211 -26.75 2.65 -1.11
C ILE A 211 -26.77 1.55 -0.06
N GLY A 212 -27.62 0.52 -0.21
CA GLY A 212 -27.68 -0.59 0.74
C GLY A 212 -26.34 -1.34 0.86
N ALA A 213 -25.73 -1.67 -0.27
CA ALA A 213 -24.43 -2.34 -0.30
C ALA A 213 -23.29 -1.45 0.26
N GLY A 214 -23.31 -0.16 -0.09
CA GLY A 214 -22.33 0.82 0.39
C GLY A 214 -22.44 1.04 1.89
N VAL A 215 -23.63 1.30 2.42
CA VAL A 215 -23.86 1.55 3.85
C VAL A 215 -23.49 0.34 4.71
N SER A 216 -23.87 -0.87 4.28
CA SER A 216 -23.48 -2.11 4.99
C SER A 216 -21.96 -2.30 5.03
N SER A 217 -21.28 -2.03 3.90
CA SER A 217 -19.81 -2.11 3.83
C SER A 217 -19.13 -1.03 4.68
N ILE A 218 -19.63 0.21 4.63
CA ILE A 218 -19.17 1.33 5.46
C ILE A 218 -19.30 0.97 6.94
N ALA A 219 -20.44 0.43 7.36
CA ALA A 219 -20.65 0.01 8.75
C ALA A 219 -19.64 -1.06 9.18
N GLY A 220 -19.39 -2.06 8.34
CA GLY A 220 -18.38 -3.09 8.61
C GLY A 220 -16.97 -2.51 8.77
N PHE A 221 -16.57 -1.59 7.90
CA PHE A 221 -15.25 -0.94 7.99
C PHE A 221 -15.15 0.06 9.14
N ILE A 222 -16.24 0.74 9.52
CA ILE A 222 -16.28 1.58 10.73
C ILE A 222 -16.05 0.73 11.97
N ILE A 223 -16.65 -0.47 12.07
CA ILE A 223 -16.40 -1.40 13.17
C ILE A 223 -14.92 -1.78 13.23
N LEU A 224 -14.31 -2.09 12.07
CA LEU A 224 -12.87 -2.33 11.98
C LEU A 224 -12.04 -1.12 12.41
N GLY A 225 -12.55 0.09 12.19
CA GLY A 225 -11.98 1.35 12.65
C GLY A 225 -11.78 1.44 14.16
N PHE A 226 -12.57 0.71 14.95
CA PHE A 226 -12.42 0.62 16.41
C PHE A 226 -11.41 -0.45 16.87
N ALA A 227 -10.72 -1.13 15.95
CA ALA A 227 -9.73 -2.12 16.33
C ALA A 227 -8.58 -1.49 17.15
N PRO A 228 -8.09 -2.17 18.21
CA PRO A 228 -7.05 -1.63 19.09
C PRO A 228 -5.68 -1.50 18.40
N MET A 229 -5.46 -2.27 17.33
CA MET A 229 -4.23 -2.20 16.55
C MET A 229 -4.35 -1.06 15.52
N PRO A 230 -3.45 -0.04 15.55
CA PRO A 230 -3.53 1.14 14.68
C PRO A 230 -3.59 0.81 13.18
N LEU A 231 -2.95 -0.29 12.79
CA LEU A 231 -2.97 -0.85 11.44
C LEU A 231 -4.41 -1.10 10.96
N PHE A 232 -5.19 -1.85 11.74
CA PHE A 232 -6.56 -2.21 11.40
C PHE A 232 -7.52 -1.03 11.56
N SER A 233 -7.32 -0.21 12.59
CA SER A 233 -8.11 1.01 12.78
C SER A 233 -7.99 1.96 11.58
N THR A 234 -6.76 2.24 11.13
CA THR A 234 -6.50 3.08 9.94
C THR A 234 -7.12 2.47 8.68
N TYR A 235 -6.98 1.16 8.50
CA TYR A 235 -7.56 0.45 7.37
C TYR A 235 -9.09 0.57 7.37
N GLY A 236 -9.74 0.40 8.52
CA GLY A 236 -11.18 0.56 8.68
C GLY A 236 -11.66 1.97 8.35
N ILE A 237 -11.06 2.99 8.96
CA ILE A 237 -11.46 4.40 8.77
C ILE A 237 -11.32 4.82 7.30
N LEU A 238 -10.16 4.56 6.69
CA LEU A 238 -9.90 4.98 5.32
C LEU A 238 -10.72 4.17 4.30
N SER A 239 -10.95 2.87 4.54
CA SER A 239 -11.83 2.07 3.67
C SER A 239 -13.29 2.52 3.75
N ALA A 240 -13.78 2.86 4.94
CA ALA A 240 -15.13 3.43 5.09
C ALA A 240 -15.28 4.76 4.34
N ALA A 241 -14.28 5.65 4.44
CA ALA A 241 -14.26 6.91 3.71
C ALA A 241 -14.21 6.69 2.18
N MET A 242 -13.35 5.81 1.73
CA MET A 242 -13.23 5.40 0.32
C MET A 242 -14.55 4.89 -0.25
N ILE A 243 -15.25 3.99 0.45
CA ILE A 243 -16.55 3.46 0.00
C ILE A 243 -17.60 4.58 -0.03
N SER A 244 -17.58 5.47 0.96
CA SER A 244 -18.48 6.64 1.00
C SER A 244 -18.25 7.53 -0.22
N PHE A 245 -17.00 7.81 -0.58
CA PHE A 245 -16.64 8.57 -1.77
C PHE A 245 -17.06 7.88 -3.07
N ALA A 246 -16.85 6.57 -3.18
CA ALA A 246 -17.32 5.78 -4.31
C ALA A 246 -18.85 5.85 -4.44
N LEU A 247 -19.58 5.72 -3.33
CA LEU A 247 -21.04 5.80 -3.30
C LEU A 247 -21.52 7.17 -3.77
N ILE A 248 -20.98 8.25 -3.20
CA ILE A 248 -21.32 9.63 -3.57
C ILE A 248 -21.02 9.88 -5.05
N ALA A 249 -19.84 9.48 -5.53
CA ALA A 249 -19.46 9.63 -6.93
C ALA A 249 -20.41 8.86 -7.87
N SER A 250 -20.80 7.64 -7.50
CA SER A 250 -21.69 6.80 -8.33
C SER A 250 -23.13 7.33 -8.41
N ILE A 251 -23.63 7.99 -7.37
CA ILE A 251 -25.02 8.47 -7.32
C ILE A 251 -25.14 9.91 -7.79
N SER A 252 -24.08 10.72 -7.66
CA SER A 252 -24.11 12.13 -8.03
C SER A 252 -23.33 12.43 -9.31
N VAL A 253 -22.07 11.98 -9.39
CA VAL A 253 -21.16 12.35 -10.49
C VAL A 253 -21.44 11.54 -11.75
N VAL A 254 -21.57 10.22 -11.62
CA VAL A 254 -21.84 9.33 -12.77
C VAL A 254 -23.12 9.73 -13.53
N PRO A 255 -24.29 9.91 -12.88
CA PRO A 255 -25.51 10.25 -13.61
C PRO A 255 -25.42 11.62 -14.30
N SER A 256 -24.77 12.59 -13.64
CA SER A 256 -24.53 13.92 -14.21
C SER A 256 -23.67 13.85 -15.48
N LEU A 257 -22.59 13.06 -15.45
CA LEU A 257 -21.73 12.86 -16.62
C LEU A 257 -22.44 12.10 -17.75
N LEU A 258 -23.33 11.15 -17.41
CA LEU A 258 -24.11 10.40 -18.40
C LEU A 258 -25.10 11.29 -19.17
N LEU A 259 -25.74 12.27 -18.51
CA LEU A 259 -26.57 13.27 -19.20
C LEU A 259 -25.75 14.07 -20.22
N ILE A 260 -24.58 14.55 -19.80
CA ILE A 260 -23.68 15.32 -20.68
C ILE A 260 -23.27 14.48 -21.91
N VAL A 261 -22.99 13.19 -21.72
CA VAL A 261 -22.66 12.28 -22.84
C VAL A 261 -23.81 12.15 -23.83
N ILE A 262 -25.05 12.06 -23.35
CA ILE A 262 -26.20 11.98 -24.25
C ILE A 262 -26.34 13.26 -25.06
N ASP A 263 -26.21 14.43 -24.43
CA ASP A 263 -26.30 15.71 -25.14
C ASP A 263 -25.21 15.86 -26.21
N ILE A 264 -23.98 15.43 -25.90
CA ILE A 264 -22.87 15.39 -26.85
C ILE A 264 -23.20 14.43 -28.01
N LYS A 265 -23.68 13.21 -27.73
CA LYS A 265 -24.05 12.24 -28.76
C LYS A 265 -25.18 12.72 -29.66
N LYS A 266 -26.19 13.40 -29.10
CA LYS A 266 -27.27 14.02 -29.88
C LYS A 266 -26.67 15.05 -30.84
N LYS A 267 -25.85 15.99 -30.35
CA LYS A 267 -25.19 17.01 -31.20
C LYS A 267 -24.32 16.42 -32.31
N LEU A 268 -23.61 15.32 -32.05
CA LEU A 268 -22.77 14.64 -33.04
C LEU A 268 -23.56 13.85 -34.10
N LYS A 269 -24.76 13.34 -33.78
CA LYS A 269 -25.66 12.71 -34.78
C LYS A 269 -26.38 13.72 -35.67
N PHE A 270 -26.48 14.99 -35.23
CA PHE A 270 -27.09 16.09 -35.99
C PHE A 270 -26.06 16.88 -36.84
N LYS A 271 -24.83 16.38 -36.97
CA LYS A 271 -23.78 16.90 -37.84
C LYS A 271 -23.40 15.86 -38.88
#